data_AF-A0A813BMN7-F1
#
_entry.id   AF-A0A813BMN7-F1
#
_cell.length_a   1.000
_cell.length_b   1.000
_cell.length_c   1.000
_cell.angle_alpha   90.00
_cell.angle_beta   90.00
_cell.angle_gamma   90.00
#
_symmetry.space_group_name_H-M   'P 1'
#
loop_
_entity.id
_entity.type
_entity.pdbx_description
1 polymer ?
#
loop_
_entity_poly.entity_id
_entity_poly.type
_entity_poly.pdbx_seq_one_letter_code
_entity_poly.pdbx_strand_id
1 'polypeptide(L)'
;MAFTLQRRLRVSKGELGWVPPDEVLVDGKLYVKFYKWDSYLVHIMTGKQLYLNKAKSASSGSLDCELWDDLVKSRQEAANALLTQAKNVDEGAEPQPKKKPKIQRETSKSMLLLPETVEVTCRGYQLRMLLRGLGTQVLWLEATIENLEWFYEKVQSSAVKPRKEKSMGKKQNRKEEEDDEASQEGCEDEIPE
;
A
#
# COMPACT_ATOMS: atom_id res chain seq x y z
N MET A 1 6.22 32.88 -13.61
CA MET A 1 5.74 32.17 -12.40
C MET A 1 6.82 32.33 -11.34
N ALA A 2 6.48 32.81 -10.15
CA ALA A 2 7.43 32.96 -9.05
C ALA A 2 7.52 31.66 -8.25
N PHE A 3 8.72 31.25 -7.86
CA PHE A 3 8.92 30.13 -6.95
C PHE A 3 8.60 30.55 -5.51
N THR A 4 7.98 29.66 -4.75
CA THR A 4 7.70 29.86 -3.33
C THR A 4 8.44 28.80 -2.52
N LEU A 5 9.18 29.23 -1.50
CA LEU A 5 9.85 28.32 -0.56
C LEU A 5 8.90 27.96 0.58
N GLN A 6 8.83 26.67 0.92
CA GLN A 6 8.03 26.16 2.03
C GLN A 6 8.92 25.40 3.01
N ARG A 7 8.66 25.58 4.31
CA ARG A 7 9.24 24.74 5.35
C ARG A 7 8.54 23.38 5.32
N ARG A 8 9.29 22.30 5.52
CA ARG A 8 8.78 20.94 5.61
C ARG A 8 9.40 20.23 6.80
N LEU A 9 8.69 19.25 7.37
CA LEU A 9 9.24 18.38 8.39
C LEU A 9 10.43 17.58 7.85
N ARG A 10 11.48 17.45 8.66
CA ARG A 10 12.56 16.48 8.44
C ARG A 10 12.64 15.57 9.65
N VAL A 11 12.49 14.27 9.41
CA VAL A 11 12.73 13.22 10.41
C VAL A 11 14.17 12.76 10.27
N SER A 12 14.93 12.78 11.36
CA SER A 12 16.34 12.37 11.37
C SER A 12 16.59 11.29 12.41
N LYS A 13 17.43 10.31 12.04
CA LYS A 13 17.94 9.28 12.93
C LYS A 13 19.43 9.11 12.67
N GLY A 14 20.25 9.61 13.58
CA GLY A 14 21.69 9.75 13.35
C GLY A 14 21.95 10.65 12.14
N GLU A 15 22.78 10.17 11.21
CA GLU A 15 23.11 10.90 9.97
C GLU A 15 22.03 10.78 8.88
N LEU A 16 21.11 9.81 9.02
CA LEU A 16 20.05 9.58 8.05
C LEU A 16 18.91 10.57 8.25
N GLY A 17 18.43 11.14 7.15
CA GLY A 17 17.29 12.05 7.14
C GLY A 17 16.25 11.62 6.10
N TRP A 18 14.99 11.74 6.48
CA TRP A 18 13.83 11.53 5.63
C TRP A 18 12.92 12.76 5.72
N VAL A 19 12.47 13.25 4.56
CA VAL A 19 11.46 14.30 4.46
C VAL A 19 10.19 13.62 3.98
N PRO A 20 9.11 13.57 4.78
CA PRO A 20 7.86 12.97 4.34
C PRO A 20 7.38 13.61 3.02
N PRO A 21 6.80 12.81 2.13
CA PRO A 21 6.31 13.32 0.85
C PRO A 21 5.17 14.33 1.05
N ASP A 22 4.37 14.14 2.11
CA ASP A 22 3.20 14.95 2.41
C ASP A 22 2.95 15.00 3.93
N GLU A 23 2.41 16.13 4.37
CA GLU A 23 2.13 16.45 5.78
C GLU A 23 0.82 17.23 5.88
N VAL A 24 -0.01 16.89 6.87
CA VAL A 24 -1.33 17.51 7.07
C VAL A 24 -1.54 17.73 8.56
N LEU A 25 -2.04 18.92 8.92
CA LEU A 25 -2.48 19.22 10.26
C LEU A 25 -3.98 18.92 10.38
N VAL A 26 -4.36 18.04 11.31
CA VAL A 26 -5.76 17.72 11.62
C VAL A 26 -5.93 17.84 13.13
N ASP A 27 -6.89 18.65 13.59
CA ASP A 27 -7.15 18.89 15.01
C ASP A 27 -5.91 19.27 15.84
N GLY A 28 -5.03 20.10 15.27
CA GLY A 28 -3.79 20.53 15.92
C GLY A 28 -2.69 19.48 15.97
N LYS A 29 -2.91 18.29 15.41
CA LYS A 29 -1.94 17.19 15.33
C LYS A 29 -1.37 17.06 13.92
N LEU A 30 -0.07 16.84 13.84
CA LEU A 30 0.62 16.65 12.57
C LEU A 30 0.55 15.19 12.15
N TYR A 31 0.06 14.93 10.94
CA TYR A 31 0.04 13.62 10.32
C TYR A 31 0.92 13.63 9.09
N VAL A 32 1.71 12.58 8.90
CA VAL A 32 2.60 12.45 7.75
C VAL A 32 2.32 11.19 6.98
N LYS A 33 2.59 11.25 5.68
CA LYS A 33 2.33 10.16 4.75
C LYS A 33 3.49 9.17 4.73
N PHE A 34 3.19 7.92 5.08
CA PHE A 34 4.09 6.78 5.00
C PHE A 34 3.79 5.97 3.74
N TYR A 35 4.85 5.72 2.96
CA TYR A 35 4.77 4.95 1.73
C TYR A 35 5.85 3.88 1.67
N LYS A 36 5.46 2.61 1.54
CA LYS A 36 6.41 1.48 1.61
C LYS A 36 7.48 1.44 0.51
N TRP A 37 7.30 2.22 -0.56
CA TRP A 37 8.26 2.34 -1.66
C TRP A 37 9.06 3.65 -1.64
N ASP A 38 8.97 4.43 -0.56
CA ASP A 38 9.83 5.59 -0.35
C ASP A 38 11.23 5.10 0.06
N SER A 39 12.22 5.36 -0.80
CA SER A 39 13.59 4.90 -0.62
C SER A 39 14.26 5.48 0.62
N TYR A 40 13.96 6.73 0.97
CA TYR A 40 14.53 7.40 2.15
C TYR A 40 13.88 6.88 3.42
N LEU A 41 12.56 6.67 3.41
CA LEU A 41 11.85 6.04 4.52
C LEU A 41 12.35 4.61 4.77
N VAL A 42 12.52 3.81 3.72
CA VAL A 42 13.06 2.45 3.85
C VAL A 42 14.48 2.51 4.42
N HIS A 43 15.31 3.45 3.95
CA HIS A 43 16.68 3.58 4.42
C HIS A 43 16.76 3.98 5.90
N ILE A 44 15.98 4.96 6.34
CA ILE A 44 15.96 5.39 7.75
C ILE A 44 15.39 4.31 8.67
N MET A 45 14.41 3.53 8.19
CA MET A 45 13.75 2.50 9.01
C MET A 45 14.49 1.17 9.05
N THR A 46 15.17 0.78 7.97
CA THR A 46 15.81 -0.54 7.83
C THR A 46 17.35 -0.48 7.87
N GLY A 47 17.94 0.72 7.71
CA GLY A 47 19.38 0.88 7.51
C GLY A 47 19.87 0.44 6.13
N LYS A 48 18.99 -0.02 5.24
CA LYS A 48 19.32 -0.47 3.88
C LYS A 48 18.55 0.34 2.85
N GLN A 49 19.21 0.74 1.77
CA GLN A 49 18.53 1.42 0.66
C GLN A 49 17.53 0.50 -0.04
N LEU A 50 16.42 1.07 -0.50
CA LEU A 50 15.47 0.38 -1.36
C LEU A 50 16.01 0.34 -2.80
N TYR A 51 16.33 -0.85 -3.30
CA TYR A 51 16.68 -1.07 -4.69
C TYR A 51 15.54 -1.74 -5.45
N LEU A 52 14.96 -1.02 -6.42
CA LEU A 52 13.90 -1.56 -7.26
C LEU A 52 14.44 -2.52 -8.35
N ASN A 53 15.74 -2.47 -8.65
CA ASN A 53 16.40 -3.36 -9.60
C ASN A 53 16.61 -4.78 -9.02
N LYS A 54 16.39 -5.82 -9.83
CA LYS A 54 16.58 -7.23 -9.48
C LYS A 54 18.03 -7.54 -9.08
N ALA A 55 19.02 -6.92 -9.71
CA ALA A 55 20.43 -7.22 -9.46
C ALA A 55 20.89 -6.91 -8.01
N LYS A 56 20.19 -6.00 -7.32
CA LYS A 56 20.49 -5.58 -5.95
C LYS A 56 19.37 -5.93 -4.97
N SER A 57 18.49 -6.87 -5.33
CA SER A 57 17.34 -7.23 -4.48
C SER A 57 17.76 -7.84 -3.15
N ALA A 58 18.83 -8.65 -3.14
CA ALA A 58 19.32 -9.33 -1.93
C ALA A 58 19.85 -8.37 -0.85
N SER A 59 20.39 -7.21 -1.26
CA SER A 59 20.89 -6.18 -0.35
C SER A 59 19.91 -5.03 -0.12
N SER A 60 18.72 -5.08 -0.76
CA SER A 60 17.69 -4.06 -0.65
C SER A 60 16.98 -4.11 0.71
N GLY A 61 16.75 -2.95 1.30
CA GLY A 61 15.75 -2.79 2.35
C GLY A 61 14.33 -2.95 1.78
N SER A 62 13.37 -3.29 2.64
CA SER A 62 11.95 -3.35 2.27
C SER A 62 11.09 -3.09 3.50
N LEU A 63 10.05 -2.27 3.31
CA LEU A 63 8.97 -2.08 4.30
C LEU A 63 7.76 -2.98 4.01
N ASP A 64 7.87 -3.87 3.01
CA ASP A 64 6.88 -4.92 2.76
C ASP A 64 7.05 -6.03 3.80
N CYS A 65 6.55 -5.77 5.00
CA CYS A 65 6.68 -6.61 6.18
C CYS A 65 5.31 -6.82 6.83
N GLU A 66 5.23 -7.78 7.75
CA GLU A 66 3.98 -8.11 8.43
C GLU A 66 3.39 -6.93 9.22
N LEU A 67 4.24 -6.11 9.86
CA LEU A 67 3.80 -4.91 10.58
C LEU A 67 3.01 -3.96 9.67
N TRP A 68 3.48 -3.77 8.43
CA TRP A 68 2.81 -2.88 7.49
C TRP A 68 1.42 -3.39 7.14
N ASP A 69 1.31 -4.70 6.89
CA ASP A 69 0.02 -5.33 6.60
C ASP A 69 -0.91 -5.31 7.80
N ASP A 70 -0.39 -5.51 9.01
CA ASP A 70 -1.16 -5.42 10.25
C ASP A 70 -1.72 -4.01 10.43
N LEU A 71 -0.92 -2.96 10.22
CA LEU A 71 -1.38 -1.57 10.29
C LEU A 71 -2.46 -1.26 9.25
N VAL A 72 -2.27 -1.69 7.99
CA VAL A 72 -3.26 -1.50 6.93
C VAL A 72 -4.58 -2.20 7.28
N LYS A 73 -4.51 -3.42 7.84
CA LYS A 73 -5.68 -4.19 8.29
C LYS A 73 -6.36 -3.53 9.49
N SER A 74 -5.63 -3.20 10.54
CA SER A 74 -6.18 -2.59 11.75
C SER A 74 -6.86 -1.24 11.45
N ARG A 75 -6.28 -0.43 10.55
CA ARG A 75 -6.94 0.79 10.05
C ARG A 75 -8.26 0.47 9.33
N GLN A 76 -8.25 -0.55 8.47
CA GLN A 76 -9.46 -0.95 7.73
C GLN A 76 -10.55 -1.47 8.68
N GLU A 77 -10.18 -2.24 9.69
CA GLU A 77 -11.08 -2.76 10.71
C GLU A 77 -11.69 -1.63 11.55
N ALA A 78 -10.87 -0.67 11.97
CA ALA A 78 -11.35 0.51 12.71
C ALA A 78 -12.33 1.34 11.87
N ALA A 79 -12.04 1.54 10.58
CA ALA A 79 -12.96 2.22 9.66
C ALA A 79 -14.29 1.47 9.49
N ASN A 80 -14.24 0.15 9.28
CA ASN A 80 -15.45 -0.67 9.16
C ASN A 80 -16.30 -0.66 10.44
N ALA A 81 -15.66 -0.65 11.61
CA ALA A 81 -16.34 -0.57 12.90
C ALA A 81 -17.09 0.76 13.05
N LEU A 82 -16.44 1.87 12.71
CA LEU A 82 -17.06 3.20 12.74
C LEU A 82 -18.23 3.31 11.75
N LEU A 83 -18.11 2.77 10.54
CA LEU A 83 -19.22 2.79 9.58
C LEU A 83 -20.40 1.93 10.06
N THR A 84 -20.12 0.80 10.71
CA THR A 84 -21.18 -0.03 11.30
C THR A 84 -21.91 0.72 12.41
N GLN A 85 -21.18 1.45 13.27
CA GLN A 85 -21.77 2.29 14.30
C GLN A 85 -22.60 3.43 13.69
N ALA A 86 -22.07 4.15 12.69
CA ALA A 86 -22.78 5.24 12.04
C ALA A 86 -24.10 4.81 11.40
N LYS A 87 -24.14 3.61 10.80
CA LYS A 87 -25.39 3.05 10.22
C LYS A 87 -26.41 2.64 11.27
N ASN A 88 -25.96 2.11 12.40
CA ASN A 88 -26.85 1.64 13.45
C ASN A 88 -27.47 2.80 14.26
N VAL A 89 -26.88 4.00 14.24
CA VAL A 89 -27.44 5.19 14.93
C VAL A 89 -28.64 5.77 14.18
N ASP A 90 -28.74 5.56 12.86
CA ASP A 90 -29.84 6.07 12.03
C ASP A 90 -31.07 5.13 12.03
N GLU A 91 -30.88 3.87 12.45
CA GLU A 91 -31.95 2.90 12.65
C GLU A 91 -32.30 2.80 14.14
N GLY A 92 -33.21 3.65 14.62
CA GLY A 92 -33.90 3.48 15.91
C GLY A 92 -34.85 2.27 15.91
N ALA A 93 -34.37 1.08 15.53
CA ALA A 93 -35.18 -0.12 15.35
C ALA A 93 -34.63 -1.32 16.12
N GLU A 94 -35.53 -1.97 16.84
CA GLU A 94 -35.33 -3.14 17.69
C GLU A 94 -34.45 -4.26 17.09
N PRO A 95 -33.76 -5.05 17.94
CA PRO A 95 -32.83 -6.07 17.49
C PRO A 95 -33.58 -7.26 16.87
N GLN A 96 -33.68 -7.29 15.53
CA GLN A 96 -34.01 -8.54 14.83
C GLN A 96 -32.75 -9.35 14.53
N PRO A 97 -32.76 -10.68 14.73
CA PRO A 97 -31.62 -11.55 14.45
C PRO A 97 -31.46 -11.73 12.94
N LYS A 98 -30.69 -10.85 12.30
CA LYS A 98 -30.36 -10.99 10.88
C LYS A 98 -28.96 -11.58 10.69
N LYS A 99 -28.90 -12.51 9.74
CA LYS A 99 -27.77 -13.32 9.24
C LYS A 99 -26.43 -12.60 9.32
N LYS A 100 -25.37 -13.37 9.65
CA LYS A 100 -23.94 -12.93 9.74
C LYS A 100 -23.68 -11.73 8.83
N PRO A 101 -23.37 -10.54 9.38
CA PRO A 101 -23.29 -9.33 8.59
C PRO A 101 -22.25 -9.53 7.49
N LYS A 102 -22.69 -9.39 6.24
CA LYS A 102 -21.82 -9.36 5.08
C LYS A 102 -20.90 -8.16 5.32
N ILE A 103 -19.64 -8.39 5.69
CA ILE A 103 -18.68 -7.34 6.03
C ILE A 103 -18.63 -6.38 4.84
N GLN A 104 -19.32 -5.26 4.96
CA GLN A 104 -19.37 -4.25 3.93
C GLN A 104 -18.06 -3.49 4.07
N ARG A 105 -17.12 -3.79 3.18
CA ARG A 105 -15.78 -3.21 3.22
C ARG A 105 -15.90 -1.72 2.92
N GLU A 106 -15.36 -0.88 3.78
CA GLU A 106 -15.36 0.57 3.60
C GLU A 106 -14.76 0.94 2.24
N THR A 107 -15.44 1.79 1.48
CA THR A 107 -14.93 2.31 0.20
C THR A 107 -14.72 3.81 0.30
N SER A 108 -13.98 4.41 -0.62
CA SER A 108 -13.65 5.85 -0.60
C SER A 108 -14.89 6.76 -0.55
N LYS A 109 -16.07 6.28 -0.97
CA LYS A 109 -17.33 7.02 -0.97
C LYS A 109 -17.94 7.19 0.42
N SER A 110 -17.59 6.32 1.36
CA SER A 110 -18.16 6.32 2.71
C SER A 110 -17.25 7.02 3.74
N MET A 111 -16.11 7.56 3.31
CA MET A 111 -15.29 8.51 4.11
C MET A 111 -16.05 9.78 4.52
N LEU A 112 -17.09 10.19 3.78
CA LEU A 112 -17.90 11.37 4.14
C LEU A 112 -18.69 11.18 5.44
N LEU A 113 -18.93 9.92 5.83
CA LEU A 113 -19.69 9.56 7.02
C LEU A 113 -18.79 9.24 8.22
N LEU A 114 -17.47 9.26 8.02
CA LEU A 114 -16.50 8.83 9.01
C LEU A 114 -15.67 10.01 9.51
N PRO A 115 -15.21 9.97 10.77
CA PRO A 115 -14.23 10.93 11.25
C PRO A 115 -12.94 10.81 10.43
N GLU A 116 -12.26 11.93 10.24
CA GLU A 116 -11.01 11.96 9.46
C GLU A 116 -9.87 11.18 10.15
N THR A 117 -9.87 11.18 11.48
CA THR A 117 -8.90 10.50 12.34
C THR A 117 -9.52 9.30 13.06
N VAL A 118 -8.74 8.25 13.28
CA VAL A 118 -9.13 7.09 14.07
C VAL A 118 -7.99 6.61 14.96
N GLU A 119 -8.32 6.08 16.13
CA GLU A 119 -7.38 5.35 16.98
C GLU A 119 -7.34 3.88 16.57
N VAL A 120 -6.13 3.38 16.34
CA VAL A 120 -5.87 2.03 15.87
C VAL A 120 -4.94 1.35 16.85
N THR A 121 -5.30 0.14 17.27
CA THR A 121 -4.41 -0.70 18.09
C THR A 121 -3.74 -1.74 17.19
N CYS A 122 -2.42 -1.72 17.13
CA CYS A 122 -1.63 -2.67 16.35
C CYS A 122 -0.53 -3.28 17.23
N ARG A 123 -0.49 -4.62 17.33
CA ARG A 123 0.50 -5.37 18.14
C ARG A 123 0.65 -4.84 19.57
N GLY A 124 -0.47 -4.44 20.19
CA GLY A 124 -0.52 -3.92 21.57
C GLY A 124 -0.16 -2.44 21.74
N TYR A 125 0.15 -1.72 20.66
CA TYR A 125 0.41 -0.28 20.69
C TYR A 125 -0.75 0.49 20.05
N GLN A 126 -1.18 1.56 20.71
CA GLN A 126 -2.28 2.41 20.26
C GLN A 126 -1.71 3.65 19.57
N LEU A 127 -2.16 3.90 18.35
CA LEU A 127 -1.69 5.01 17.53
C LEU A 127 -2.84 5.65 16.77
N ARG A 128 -2.73 6.95 16.49
CA ARG A 128 -3.71 7.67 15.68
C ARG A 128 -3.33 7.67 14.22
N MET A 129 -4.32 7.39 13.37
CA MET A 129 -4.16 7.34 11.92
C MET A 129 -5.22 8.19 11.23
N LEU A 130 -4.90 8.72 10.06
CA LEU A 130 -5.94 9.22 9.16
C LEU A 130 -6.57 8.08 8.38
N LEU A 131 -7.87 8.17 8.15
CA LEU A 131 -8.59 7.28 7.25
C LEU A 131 -8.35 7.59 5.76
N ARG A 132 -7.60 8.67 5.47
CA ARG A 132 -7.15 8.99 4.11
C ARG A 132 -6.41 7.81 3.48
N GLY A 133 -6.78 7.46 2.25
CA GLY A 133 -6.16 6.35 1.52
C GLY A 133 -6.60 4.97 1.99
N LEU A 134 -7.80 4.81 2.58
CA LEU A 134 -8.45 3.52 2.77
C LEU A 134 -8.45 2.68 1.48
N GLY A 135 -8.27 1.36 1.62
CA GLY A 135 -8.08 0.44 0.49
C GLY A 135 -6.71 0.53 -0.20
N THR A 136 -5.86 1.50 0.17
CA THR A 136 -4.49 1.61 -0.35
C THR A 136 -3.45 1.16 0.67
N GLN A 137 -2.21 0.99 0.19
CA GLN A 137 -1.04 0.67 1.00
C GLN A 137 -0.36 1.91 1.60
N VAL A 138 -0.94 3.11 1.42
CA VAL A 138 -0.45 4.35 2.01
C VAL A 138 -0.99 4.44 3.43
N LEU A 139 -0.13 4.78 4.39
CA LEU A 139 -0.51 5.02 5.77
C LEU A 139 -0.33 6.51 6.10
N TRP A 140 -1.21 7.05 6.94
CA TRP A 140 -1.08 8.40 7.48
C TRP A 140 -1.03 8.25 8.99
N LEU A 141 0.13 8.59 9.58
CA LEU A 141 0.41 8.37 10.99
C LEU A 141 0.65 9.73 11.66
N GLU A 142 0.19 9.86 12.90
CA GLU A 142 0.53 11.01 13.74
C GLU A 142 2.05 11.05 13.94
N ALA A 143 2.66 12.19 13.62
CA ALA A 143 4.11 12.40 13.63
C ALA A 143 4.61 12.71 15.04
N THR A 144 4.52 11.73 15.94
CA THR A 144 5.13 11.78 17.28
C THR A 144 6.43 10.98 17.30
N ILE A 145 7.34 11.35 18.21
CA ILE A 145 8.61 10.62 18.40
C ILE A 145 8.32 9.16 18.80
N GLU A 146 7.39 8.95 19.72
CA GLU A 146 7.00 7.62 20.20
C GLU A 146 6.48 6.72 19.07
N ASN A 147 5.62 7.24 18.18
CA ASN A 147 5.11 6.48 17.05
C ASN A 147 6.23 6.10 16.08
N LEU A 148 7.17 7.01 15.84
CA LEU A 148 8.31 6.79 14.94
C LEU A 148 9.29 5.76 15.51
N GLU A 149 9.57 5.82 16.80
CA GLU A 149 10.44 4.87 17.50
C GLU A 149 9.81 3.48 17.54
N TRP A 150 8.54 3.38 17.95
CA TRP A 150 7.81 2.12 17.91
C TRP A 150 7.78 1.52 16.51
N PHE A 151 7.49 2.33 15.50
CA PHE A 151 7.44 1.86 14.11
C PHE A 151 8.81 1.35 13.67
N TYR A 152 9.89 2.07 13.99
CA TYR A 152 11.25 1.64 13.70
C TYR A 152 11.58 0.29 14.35
N GLU A 153 11.34 0.15 15.66
CA GLU A 153 11.64 -1.08 16.40
C GLU A 153 10.87 -2.27 15.83
N LYS A 154 9.59 -2.08 15.52
CA LYS A 154 8.76 -3.13 14.98
C LYS A 154 9.15 -3.49 13.54
N VAL A 155 9.55 -2.53 12.71
CA VAL A 155 10.09 -2.83 11.37
C VAL A 155 11.35 -3.67 11.47
N GLN A 156 12.28 -3.32 12.37
CA GLN A 156 13.53 -4.06 12.57
C GLN A 156 13.29 -5.49 13.05
N SER A 157 12.29 -5.70 13.91
CA SER A 157 11.92 -7.03 14.42
C SER A 157 11.03 -7.85 13.47
N SER A 158 10.50 -7.27 12.39
CA SER A 158 9.51 -7.94 11.53
C SER A 158 10.17 -8.71 10.39
N ALA A 159 9.61 -9.88 10.08
CA ALA A 159 10.00 -10.64 8.90
C ALA A 159 9.67 -9.86 7.62
N VAL A 160 10.68 -9.65 6.77
CA VAL A 160 10.52 -9.05 5.45
C VAL A 160 9.99 -10.11 4.49
N LYS A 161 8.95 -9.77 3.71
CA LYS A 161 8.39 -10.71 2.75
C LYS A 161 9.32 -10.88 1.55
N PRO A 162 9.49 -12.11 1.03
CA PRO A 162 10.24 -12.32 -0.19
C PRO A 162 9.55 -11.63 -1.35
N ARG A 163 10.32 -10.91 -2.16
CA ARG A 163 9.80 -10.19 -3.32
C ARG A 163 9.28 -11.21 -4.34
N LYS A 164 7.97 -11.17 -4.63
CA LYS A 164 7.38 -12.05 -5.66
C LYS A 164 8.06 -11.79 -7.00
N GLU A 165 8.66 -12.83 -7.55
CA GLU A 165 9.10 -12.79 -8.94
C GLU A 165 7.86 -12.68 -9.82
N LYS A 166 7.77 -11.61 -10.62
CA LYS A 166 6.81 -11.58 -11.72
C LYS A 166 7.24 -12.67 -12.69
N SER A 167 6.59 -13.83 -12.61
CA SER A 167 6.55 -14.79 -13.70
C SER A 167 6.12 -14.02 -14.95
N MET A 168 7.03 -13.88 -15.91
CA MET A 168 6.63 -13.44 -17.23
C MET A 168 5.80 -14.58 -17.81
N GLY A 169 4.48 -14.42 -17.77
CA GLY A 169 3.56 -15.34 -18.43
C GLY A 169 3.97 -15.47 -19.88
N LYS A 170 4.55 -16.62 -20.22
CA LYS A 170 4.81 -17.07 -21.58
C LYS A 170 3.45 -17.17 -22.25
N LYS A 171 3.06 -16.18 -23.06
CA LYS A 171 1.97 -16.33 -24.03
C LYS A 171 2.45 -17.38 -25.03
N GLN A 172 2.14 -18.64 -24.74
CA GLN A 172 2.36 -19.75 -25.65
C GLN A 172 1.23 -19.73 -26.67
N ASN A 173 1.62 -19.61 -27.95
CA ASN A 173 0.77 -19.63 -29.13
C ASN A 173 -0.29 -20.73 -29.07
N ARG A 174 -1.54 -20.35 -29.37
CA ARG A 174 -2.55 -21.29 -29.86
C ARG A 174 -2.90 -20.85 -31.29
N LYS A 175 -2.27 -21.52 -32.26
CA LYS A 175 -2.69 -21.56 -33.67
C LYS A 175 -2.14 -22.87 -34.26
N GLU A 176 -2.84 -23.95 -33.93
CA GLU A 176 -3.01 -25.13 -34.79
C GLU A 176 -4.36 -24.89 -35.48
N GLU A 177 -4.35 -24.75 -36.80
CA GLU A 177 -4.64 -25.80 -37.79
C GLU A 177 -6.10 -25.71 -38.22
N GLU A 178 -6.29 -25.30 -39.48
CA GLU A 178 -7.32 -25.73 -40.44
C GLU A 178 -7.36 -24.67 -41.54
N ASP A 179 -6.75 -24.98 -42.68
CA ASP A 179 -7.51 -25.12 -43.92
C ASP A 179 -6.62 -25.76 -44.99
N ASP A 180 -6.99 -27.01 -45.28
CA ASP A 180 -6.55 -27.87 -46.36
C ASP A 180 -7.08 -27.38 -47.72
N GLU A 181 -6.42 -27.86 -48.77
CA GLU A 181 -6.88 -27.96 -50.17
C GLU A 181 -7.15 -26.69 -50.98
N ALA A 182 -6.24 -26.40 -51.93
CA ALA A 182 -6.52 -26.70 -53.35
C ALA A 182 -5.32 -26.35 -54.26
N SER A 183 -4.81 -27.37 -54.95
CA SER A 183 -4.49 -27.44 -56.39
C SER A 183 -3.41 -26.50 -56.96
N GLN A 184 -2.24 -27.01 -57.37
CA GLN A 184 -1.89 -27.69 -58.65
C GLN A 184 -1.59 -26.73 -59.83
N GLU A 185 -0.62 -27.15 -60.65
CA GLU A 185 -0.04 -26.54 -61.87
C GLU A 185 0.99 -25.43 -61.58
N GLY A 186 2.29 -25.58 -61.88
CA GLY A 186 2.93 -26.22 -63.02
C GLY A 186 3.54 -25.11 -63.88
N CYS A 187 4.86 -24.93 -63.81
CA CYS A 187 5.70 -24.58 -64.95
C CYS A 187 7.17 -24.49 -64.51
N GLU A 188 7.94 -25.40 -65.07
CA GLU A 188 9.38 -25.36 -65.24
C GLU A 188 9.77 -24.07 -65.99
N ASP A 189 10.93 -23.51 -65.67
CA ASP A 189 11.90 -23.10 -66.69
C ASP A 189 13.28 -22.92 -66.04
N GLU A 190 14.21 -23.75 -66.51
CA GLU A 190 15.66 -23.50 -66.55
C GLU A 190 15.89 -22.13 -67.26
N ILE A 191 17.01 -21.40 -67.16
CA ILE A 191 18.40 -21.77 -67.49
C ILE A 191 19.35 -20.64 -66.94
N PRO A 192 20.68 -20.59 -67.21
CA PRO A 192 21.70 -20.52 -66.16
C PRO A 192 22.63 -19.29 -66.27
N GLU A 193 23.69 -19.32 -65.45
CA GLU A 193 24.92 -18.48 -65.41
C GLU A 193 24.80 -16.98 -65.10
#